data_AF-A0A7V4D790-F1
#
_entry.id   AF-A0A7V4D790-F1
#
_cell.length_a   1.000
_cell.length_b   1.000
_cell.length_c   1.000
_cell.angle_alpha   90.00
_cell.angle_beta   90.00
_cell.angle_gamma   90.00
#
_symmetry.space_group_name_H-M   'P 1'
#
loop_
_entity.id
_entity.type
_entity.pdbx_description
1 polymer ?
#
loop_
_entity_poly.entity_id
_entity_poly.type
_entity_poly.pdbx_seq_one_letter_code
_entity_poly.pdbx_strand_id
1 'polypeptide(L)'
;MIRRNLEIPLKKYQKQYPVIAIVGPRQSGKTTLAKEFFKNYAYVSLENLDIRLQAQQDPRGFLHDNPPPLIIDEAQRVPELFSYLQGIVDTNDKDGQYVLTGSHQFLLLEKITQSLAGRIAVFTLYPFTTNELISKQLDDGINSIVSIKKNNTT
;
A
#
# COMPACT_ATOMS: atom_id res chain seq x y z
N MET A 1 -4.09 13.20 -11.28
CA MET A 1 -4.02 11.84 -10.70
C MET A 1 -5.44 11.35 -10.47
N ILE A 2 -5.73 10.05 -10.68
CA ILE A 2 -7.07 9.49 -10.45
C ILE A 2 -7.25 9.27 -8.94
N ARG A 3 -8.30 9.85 -8.34
CA ARG A 3 -8.64 9.60 -6.93
C ARG A 3 -9.01 8.14 -6.74
N ARG A 4 -8.49 7.52 -5.67
CA ARG A 4 -8.83 6.13 -5.34
C ARG A 4 -10.02 6.11 -4.40
N ASN A 5 -10.97 5.21 -4.66
CA ASN A 5 -12.11 5.00 -3.75
C ASN A 5 -11.66 4.58 -2.34
N LEU A 6 -10.48 3.97 -2.25
CA LEU A 6 -9.87 3.51 -1.01
C LEU A 6 -9.42 4.65 -0.08
N GLU A 7 -9.32 5.89 -0.56
CA GLU A 7 -8.93 7.04 0.27
C GLU A 7 -9.93 7.32 1.41
N ILE A 8 -11.22 7.09 1.17
CA ILE A 8 -12.28 7.31 2.16
C ILE A 8 -12.13 6.39 3.37
N PRO A 9 -12.09 5.04 3.21
CA PRO A 9 -11.88 4.16 4.34
C PRO A 9 -10.47 4.32 4.95
N LEU A 10 -9.42 4.57 4.15
CA LEU A 10 -8.08 4.84 4.69
C LEU A 10 -8.07 6.00 5.69
N LYS A 11 -8.78 7.10 5.38
CA LYS A 11 -8.87 8.28 6.26
C LYS A 11 -9.51 7.98 7.61
N LYS A 12 -10.48 7.06 7.63
CA LYS A 12 -11.17 6.62 8.85
C LYS A 12 -10.26 5.71 9.67
N TYR A 13 -9.73 4.67 9.06
CA TYR A 13 -9.07 3.59 9.78
C TYR A 13 -7.62 3.90 10.18
N GLN A 14 -6.95 4.84 9.51
CA GLN A 14 -5.63 5.34 9.97
C GLN A 14 -5.67 5.96 11.38
N LYS A 15 -6.86 6.34 11.88
CA LYS A 15 -7.07 6.93 13.21
C LYS A 15 -7.65 5.93 14.22
N GLN A 16 -7.61 4.64 13.90
CA GLN A 16 -8.18 3.57 14.73
C GLN A 16 -7.24 2.36 14.85
N TYR A 17 -6.22 2.30 13.99
CA TYR A 17 -5.27 1.21 13.95
C TYR A 17 -3.85 1.77 13.89
N PRO A 18 -2.91 1.23 14.68
CA PRO A 18 -1.51 1.64 14.64
C PRO A 18 -0.82 1.23 13.33
N VAL A 19 -1.30 0.18 12.65
CA VAL A 19 -0.75 -0.27 11.37
C VAL A 19 -1.82 -0.27 10.29
N ILE A 20 -1.47 0.22 9.10
CA ILE A 20 -2.29 0.16 7.89
C ILE A 20 -1.56 -0.66 6.84
N ALA A 21 -2.21 -1.66 6.25
CA ALA A 21 -1.64 -2.40 5.12
C ALA A 21 -2.41 -2.10 3.83
N ILE A 22 -1.70 -1.75 2.76
CA ILE A 22 -2.24 -1.61 1.40
C ILE A 22 -1.66 -2.72 0.53
N VAL A 23 -2.46 -3.74 0.28
CA VAL A 23 -2.08 -4.94 -0.47
C VAL A 23 -2.79 -5.03 -1.81
N GLY A 24 -2.32 -5.86 -2.73
CA GLY A 24 -3.00 -6.07 -4.02
C GLY A 24 -2.04 -6.50 -5.13
N PRO A 25 -2.51 -6.69 -6.37
CA PRO A 25 -1.64 -7.13 -7.46
C PRO A 25 -0.51 -6.13 -7.76
N ARG A 26 0.52 -6.59 -8.48
CA ARG A 26 1.56 -5.69 -8.99
C ARG A 26 0.93 -4.63 -9.90
N GLN A 27 1.54 -3.45 -9.96
CA GLN A 27 1.11 -2.34 -10.81
C GLN A 27 -0.31 -1.77 -10.52
N SER A 28 -0.95 -2.10 -9.40
CA SER A 28 -2.25 -1.51 -9.01
C SER A 28 -2.17 -0.09 -8.43
N GLY A 29 -0.97 0.47 -8.26
CA GLY A 29 -0.75 1.81 -7.73
C GLY A 29 -0.64 1.91 -6.20
N LYS A 30 -0.31 0.82 -5.51
CA LYS A 30 -0.21 0.74 -4.02
C LYS A 30 0.77 1.77 -3.46
N THR A 31 2.02 1.74 -3.91
CA THR A 31 3.08 2.67 -3.49
C THR A 31 2.69 4.12 -3.76
N THR A 32 2.09 4.38 -4.93
CA THR A 32 1.62 5.73 -5.28
C THR A 32 0.52 6.19 -4.33
N LEU A 33 -0.47 5.35 -4.05
CA LEU A 33 -1.53 5.68 -3.09
C LEU A 33 -0.96 5.91 -1.68
N ALA A 34 -0.05 5.05 -1.22
CA ALA A 34 0.57 5.19 0.09
C ALA A 34 1.33 6.53 0.22
N LYS A 35 2.22 6.83 -0.72
CA LYS A 35 3.00 8.09 -0.71
C LYS A 35 2.12 9.32 -0.81
N GLU A 36 1.07 9.28 -1.62
CA GLU A 36 0.18 10.44 -1.82
C GLU A 36 -0.80 10.65 -0.67
N PHE A 37 -1.26 9.58 -0.03
CA PHE A 37 -2.17 9.69 1.11
C PHE A 37 -1.41 10.03 2.40
N PHE A 38 -0.21 9.48 2.57
CA PHE A 38 0.65 9.61 3.75
C PHE A 38 1.89 10.48 3.47
N LYS A 39 1.72 11.65 2.85
CA LYS A 39 2.82 12.51 2.36
C LYS A 39 3.85 12.92 3.43
N ASN A 40 3.44 12.95 4.69
CA ASN A 40 4.29 13.36 5.81
C ASN A 40 5.04 12.19 6.46
N TYR A 41 4.90 10.97 5.93
CA TYR A 41 5.54 9.78 6.46
C TYR A 41 6.90 9.61 5.80
N ALA A 42 7.87 9.13 6.57
CA ALA A 42 9.11 8.61 6.00
C ALA A 42 8.78 7.44 5.06
N TYR A 43 9.61 7.21 4.04
CA TYR A 43 9.40 6.14 3.08
C TYR A 43 10.65 5.30 2.92
N VAL A 44 10.48 3.99 3.05
CA VAL A 44 11.53 2.99 2.85
C VAL A 44 10.99 1.90 1.94
N SER A 45 11.81 1.46 0.99
CA SER A 45 11.48 0.34 0.09
C SER A 45 12.37 -0.86 0.36
N LEU A 46 11.74 -1.99 0.68
CA LEU A 46 12.43 -3.27 0.78
C LEU A 46 12.68 -3.89 -0.60
N GLU A 47 12.41 -3.20 -1.71
CA GLU A 47 12.97 -3.58 -3.01
C GLU A 47 14.47 -3.34 -3.07
N ASN A 48 14.96 -2.30 -2.40
CA ASN A 48 16.39 -2.03 -2.24
C ASN A 48 17.03 -3.18 -1.43
N LEU A 49 18.07 -3.79 -2.01
CA LEU A 49 18.71 -4.98 -1.44
C LEU A 49 19.45 -4.69 -0.15
N ASP A 50 20.12 -3.54 -0.03
CA ASP A 50 20.88 -3.17 1.16
C ASP A 50 19.94 -2.91 2.35
N ILE A 51 18.87 -2.15 2.09
CA ILE A 51 17.80 -1.89 3.08
C ILE A 51 17.14 -3.20 3.50
N ARG A 52 16.83 -4.08 2.54
CA ARG A 52 16.25 -5.39 2.83
C ARG A 52 17.18 -6.23 3.69
N LEU A 53 18.47 -6.26 3.36
CA LEU A 53 19.46 -7.04 4.11
C LEU A 53 19.58 -6.52 5.55
N GLN A 54 19.62 -5.20 5.73
CA GLN A 54 19.59 -4.57 7.05
C GLN A 54 18.34 -5.00 7.84
N ALA A 55 17.15 -4.88 7.23
CA ALA A 55 15.89 -5.25 7.86
C ALA A 55 15.79 -6.76 8.19
N GLN A 56 16.47 -7.62 7.43
CA GLN A 56 16.53 -9.07 7.68
C GLN A 56 17.50 -9.43 8.81
N GLN A 57 18.68 -8.79 8.84
CA GLN A 57 19.75 -9.10 9.79
C GLN A 57 19.51 -8.46 11.16
N ASP A 58 19.05 -7.21 11.18
CA ASP A 58 18.69 -6.49 12.40
C ASP A 58 17.36 -5.74 12.23
N PRO A 59 16.23 -6.45 12.37
CA PRO A 59 14.89 -5.85 12.30
C PRO A 59 14.67 -4.74 13.33
N ARG A 60 15.30 -4.83 14.52
CA ARG A 60 15.15 -3.84 15.59
C ARG A 60 15.92 -2.57 15.27
N GLY A 61 17.19 -2.70 14.85
CA GLY A 61 18.00 -1.57 14.40
C GLY A 61 17.36 -0.88 13.20
N PHE A 62 16.85 -1.64 12.23
CA PHE A 62 16.12 -1.09 11.08
C PHE A 62 14.92 -0.22 11.51
N LEU A 63 14.09 -0.69 12.44
CA LEU A 63 12.92 0.07 12.94
C LEU A 63 13.32 1.23 13.86
N HIS A 64 14.49 1.15 14.50
CA HIS A 64 15.05 2.26 15.27
C HIS A 64 15.54 3.39 14.36
N ASP A 65 16.26 3.05 13.30
CA ASP A 65 16.79 4.00 12.32
C ASP A 65 15.68 4.65 11.47
N ASN A 66 14.54 3.97 11.36
CA ASN A 66 13.36 4.41 10.62
C ASN A 66 12.14 4.52 11.56
N PRO A 67 12.07 5.57 12.41
CA PRO A 67 10.98 5.71 13.36
C PRO A 67 9.65 6.07 12.68
N PRO A 68 8.50 5.78 13.33
CA PRO A 68 7.19 6.18 12.81
C PRO A 68 7.00 7.71 12.88
N PRO A 69 6.19 8.32 11.99
CA PRO A 69 5.34 7.67 11.00
C PRO A 69 6.10 7.21 9.74
N LEU A 70 5.99 5.92 9.40
CA LEU A 70 6.80 5.27 8.35
C LEU A 70 5.96 4.46 7.36
N ILE A 71 6.26 4.59 6.07
CA ILE A 71 5.83 3.69 4.99
C ILE A 71 6.93 2.67 4.72
N ILE A 72 6.61 1.39 4.83
CA ILE A 72 7.46 0.25 4.45
C ILE A 72 6.86 -0.39 3.20
N ASP A 73 7.51 -0.15 2.06
CA ASP A 73 7.09 -0.67 0.76
C ASP A 73 7.58 -2.11 0.56
N GLU A 74 6.72 -2.96 -0.03
CA GLU A 74 7.02 -4.36 -0.33
C GLU A 74 7.41 -5.16 0.94
N ALA A 75 6.65 -4.95 2.02
CA ALA A 75 6.84 -5.53 3.35
C ALA A 75 6.85 -7.08 3.36
N GLN A 76 6.26 -7.74 2.35
CA GLN A 76 6.32 -9.19 2.19
C GLN A 76 7.72 -9.72 1.89
N ARG A 77 8.68 -8.86 1.56
CA ARG A 77 10.09 -9.24 1.39
C ARG A 77 10.77 -9.60 2.72
N VAL A 78 10.27 -9.06 3.84
CA VAL A 78 10.79 -9.33 5.19
C VAL A 78 9.61 -9.52 6.17
N PRO A 79 8.87 -10.63 6.08
CA PRO A 79 7.70 -10.85 6.92
C PRO A 79 7.98 -10.90 8.42
N GLU A 80 9.22 -11.20 8.81
CA GLU A 80 9.67 -11.25 10.20
C GLU A 80 9.50 -9.90 10.90
N LEU A 81 9.51 -8.78 10.15
CA LEU A 81 9.25 -7.43 10.68
C LEU A 81 7.91 -7.31 11.41
N PHE A 82 6.89 -8.09 11.05
CA PHE A 82 5.55 -7.95 11.64
C PHE A 82 5.54 -8.25 13.13
N SER A 83 6.33 -9.21 13.60
CA SER A 83 6.44 -9.52 15.03
C SER A 83 7.16 -8.42 15.81
N TYR A 84 8.12 -7.73 15.19
CA TYR A 84 8.79 -6.58 15.80
C TYR A 84 7.88 -5.35 15.83
N LEU A 85 7.15 -5.09 14.74
CA LEU A 85 6.14 -4.05 14.69
C LEU A 85 5.07 -4.26 15.77
N GLN A 86 4.60 -5.49 15.98
CA GLN A 86 3.67 -5.84 17.04
C GLN A 86 4.18 -5.36 18.41
N GLY A 87 5.42 -5.71 18.76
CA GLY A 87 6.02 -5.31 20.04
C GLY A 87 6.12 -3.79 20.20
N ILE A 88 6.43 -3.06 19.12
CA ILE A 88 6.49 -1.60 19.16
C ILE A 88 5.10 -0.99 19.37
N VAL A 89 4.11 -1.40 18.56
CA VAL A 89 2.77 -0.82 18.65
C VAL A 89 2.03 -1.21 19.93
N ASP A 90 2.38 -2.34 20.55
CA ASP A 90 1.85 -2.74 21.87
C ASP A 90 2.33 -1.86 23.02
N THR A 91 3.47 -1.21 22.87
CA THR A 91 4.02 -0.31 23.89
C THR A 91 3.66 1.15 23.64
N ASN A 92 3.09 1.48 22.48
CA ASN A 92 2.80 2.84 22.06
C ASN A 92 1.42 2.91 21.40
N ASP A 93 0.45 3.42 22.15
CA ASP A 93 -0.99 3.51 21.81
C ASP A 93 -1.33 4.60 20.76
N LYS A 94 -0.42 4.84 19.81
CA LYS A 94 -0.63 5.80 18.72
C LYS A 94 -1.14 5.11 17.46
N ASP A 95 -2.19 5.65 16.87
CA ASP A 95 -2.70 5.20 15.58
C ASP A 95 -1.87 5.72 14.40
N GLY A 96 -1.91 4.99 13.29
CA GLY A 96 -1.27 5.38 12.04
C GLY A 96 0.26 5.45 12.11
N GLN A 97 0.91 4.67 12.98
CA GLN A 97 2.36 4.66 13.10
C GLN A 97 3.05 4.10 11.85
N TYR A 98 2.50 3.03 11.28
CA TYR A 98 3.12 2.31 10.16
C TYR A 98 2.15 2.07 9.02
N VAL A 99 2.66 2.24 7.80
CA VAL A 99 1.95 1.90 6.56
C VAL A 99 2.77 0.85 5.82
N LEU A 100 2.21 -0.34 5.67
CA LEU A 100 2.81 -1.44 4.93
C LEU A 100 2.21 -1.49 3.53
N THR A 101 3.04 -1.69 2.51
CA THR A 101 2.53 -2.11 1.20
C THR A 101 3.05 -3.50 0.86
N GLY A 102 2.35 -4.19 -0.02
CA GLY A 102 2.88 -5.43 -0.57
C GLY A 102 2.01 -6.03 -1.66
N SER A 103 2.62 -6.84 -2.52
CA SER A 103 1.81 -7.64 -3.44
C SER A 103 0.97 -8.66 -2.66
N HIS A 104 -0.22 -8.99 -3.16
CA HIS A 104 -1.07 -10.06 -2.61
C HIS A 104 -0.37 -11.42 -2.67
N GLN A 105 0.43 -11.71 -1.64
CA GLN A 105 0.96 -13.03 -1.33
C GLN A 105 0.05 -13.60 -0.24
N PHE A 106 -0.56 -14.76 -0.46
CA PHE A 106 -1.39 -15.42 0.57
C PHE A 106 -0.65 -15.56 1.91
N LEU A 107 0.64 -15.92 1.87
CA LEU A 107 1.54 -16.00 3.01
C LEU A 107 1.77 -14.67 3.74
N LEU A 108 1.70 -13.53 3.04
CA LEU A 108 1.82 -12.20 3.65
C LEU A 108 0.63 -11.95 4.58
N LEU A 109 -0.58 -12.22 4.09
CA LEU A 109 -1.82 -12.00 4.84
C LEU A 109 -1.88 -12.91 6.07
N GLU A 110 -1.45 -14.15 5.95
CA GLU A 110 -1.40 -15.08 7.08
C GLU A 110 -0.46 -14.58 8.18
N LYS A 111 0.79 -14.25 7.83
CA LYS A 111 1.78 -13.75 8.80
C LYS A 111 1.37 -12.41 9.44
N ILE A 112 0.79 -11.50 8.63
CA ILE A 112 0.22 -10.23 9.13
C ILE A 112 -0.89 -10.52 10.13
N THR A 113 -1.83 -11.40 9.78
CA THR A 113 -3.00 -11.68 10.63
C THR A 113 -2.59 -12.34 11.94
N GLN A 114 -1.55 -13.19 11.94
CA GLN A 114 -1.04 -13.81 13.16
C GLN A 114 -0.29 -12.83 14.06
N SER A 115 0.60 -11.99 13.51
CA SER A 115 1.45 -11.09 14.33
C SER A 115 0.75 -9.77 14.68
N LEU A 116 -0.13 -9.25 13.82
CA LEU A 116 -0.73 -7.93 13.97
C LEU A 116 -2.26 -7.98 14.18
N ALA A 117 -2.80 -9.12 14.62
CA ALA A 117 -4.21 -9.28 14.97
C ALA A 117 -4.70 -8.12 15.87
N GLY A 118 -5.80 -7.49 15.48
CA GLY A 118 -6.42 -6.37 16.21
C GLY A 118 -5.69 -5.03 16.10
N ARG A 119 -4.49 -4.99 15.51
CA ARG A 119 -3.63 -3.79 15.42
C ARG A 119 -3.44 -3.28 13.99
N ILE A 120 -3.93 -4.03 13.02
CA ILE A 120 -3.81 -3.71 11.61
C ILE A 120 -5.17 -3.61 10.92
N ALA A 121 -5.32 -2.59 10.08
CA ALA A 121 -6.36 -2.56 9.06
C ALA A 121 -5.77 -2.87 7.69
N VAL A 122 -6.30 -3.92 7.04
CA VAL A 122 -5.82 -4.39 5.74
C VAL A 122 -6.77 -3.91 4.63
N PHE A 123 -6.21 -3.19 3.67
CA PHE A 123 -6.91 -2.68 2.50
C PHE A 123 -6.37 -3.34 1.24
N THR A 124 -7.27 -3.87 0.41
CA THR A 124 -6.90 -4.40 -0.89
C THR A 124 -7.14 -3.37 -1.99
N LEU A 125 -6.07 -3.00 -2.70
CA LEU A 125 -6.09 -2.09 -3.85
C LEU A 125 -5.93 -2.87 -5.16
N TYR A 126 -7.02 -2.97 -5.91
CA TYR A 126 -7.05 -3.48 -7.27
C TYR A 126 -6.65 -2.41 -8.29
N PRO A 127 -6.41 -2.78 -9.57
CA PRO A 127 -6.30 -1.79 -10.65
C PRO A 127 -7.51 -0.84 -10.69
N PHE A 128 -7.40 0.25 -11.45
CA PHE A 128 -8.49 1.22 -11.53
C PHE A 128 -9.79 0.56 -11.95
N THR A 129 -10.84 0.83 -11.17
CA THR A 129 -12.20 0.46 -11.55
C THR A 129 -12.69 1.36 -12.68
N THR A 130 -13.70 0.92 -13.44
CA THR A 130 -14.33 1.74 -14.48
C THR A 130 -14.83 3.07 -13.93
N ASN A 131 -15.41 3.09 -12.72
CA ASN A 131 -15.86 4.31 -12.06
C ASN A 131 -14.70 5.27 -11.74
N GLU A 132 -13.55 4.76 -11.31
CA GLU A 132 -12.35 5.57 -11.09
C GLU A 132 -11.81 6.14 -12.42
N LEU A 133 -11.85 5.35 -13.50
CA LEU A 133 -11.42 5.80 -14.84
C LEU A 133 -12.36 6.85 -15.43
N ILE A 134 -13.68 6.66 -15.36
CA ILE A 134 -14.69 7.58 -15.93
C ILE A 134 -14.67 8.95 -15.23
N SER A 135 -14.27 8.99 -13.95
CA SER A 135 -14.07 10.25 -13.22
C SER A 135 -12.95 11.13 -13.80
N LYS A 136 -12.08 10.54 -14.63
CA LYS A 136 -11.12 11.25 -15.48
C LYS A 136 -11.72 11.26 -16.89
N GLN A 137 -11.96 12.43 -17.48
CA GLN A 137 -12.30 12.50 -18.91
C GLN A 137 -11.28 11.65 -19.69
N LEU A 138 -11.77 10.68 -20.46
CA LEU A 138 -10.94 9.90 -21.34
C LEU A 138 -10.29 10.88 -22.31
N ASP A 139 -8.96 10.83 -22.45
CA ASP A 139 -8.26 11.65 -23.43
C ASP A 139 -8.87 11.40 -24.82
N ASP A 140 -9.09 12.45 -25.61
CA ASP A 140 -9.69 12.41 -26.96
C ASP A 140 -8.95 11.45 -27.94
N GLY A 141 -7.78 10.94 -27.54
CA GLY A 141 -6.96 9.98 -28.26
C GLY A 141 -7.61 8.61 -28.52
N ILE A 142 -8.68 8.21 -27.83
CA ILE A 142 -9.39 6.96 -28.21
C ILE A 142 -9.97 7.08 -29.62
N ASN A 143 -10.44 8.27 -30.01
CA ASN A 143 -10.92 8.52 -31.38
C ASN A 143 -9.79 8.47 -32.43
N SER A 144 -8.52 8.60 -32.03
CA SER A 144 -7.37 8.44 -32.92
C SER A 144 -6.93 6.98 -33.12
N ILE A 145 -7.32 6.09 -32.20
CA ILE A 145 -6.95 4.67 -32.21
C ILE A 145 -8.05 3.82 -32.86
N VAL A 146 -9.32 4.27 -32.81
CA VAL A 146 -10.47 3.52 -33.33
C VAL A 146 -11.05 4.22 -34.57
N SER A 147 -10.58 3.83 -35.75
CA SER A 147 -11.22 4.19 -37.03
C SER A 147 -12.29 3.16 -37.40
N ILE A 148 -13.53 3.36 -36.99
CA ILE A 148 -14.66 2.54 -37.47
C ILE A 148 -15.08 3.09 -38.84
N LYS A 149 -14.73 2.39 -39.92
CA LYS A 149 -15.34 2.63 -41.24
C LYS A 149 -16.81 2.24 -41.16
N LYS A 150 -17.71 3.23 -41.22
CA LYS A 150 -19.12 2.98 -41.50
C LYS A 150 -19.23 2.40 -42.91
N ASN A 151 -19.73 1.17 -43.03
CA ASN A 151 -20.18 0.66 -44.32
C ASN A 151 -21.43 1.45 -44.71
N ASN A 152 -21.28 2.30 -45.72
CA ASN A 152 -22.42 2.85 -46.45
C ASN A 152 -23.00 1.71 -47.27
N THR A 153 -24.19 1.24 -46.88
CA THR A 153 -25.05 0.47 -47.78
C THR A 153 -26.23 1.37 -48.12
N THR A 154 -26.19 1.84 -49.37
CA THR A 154 -27.33 2.31 -50.18
C THR A 154 -28.50 1.35 -50.15
#